data_AF-A0A3D6CJF1-F1
#
_entry.id   AF-A0A3D6CJF1-F1
#
_cell.length_a   1.000
_cell.length_b   1.000
_cell.length_c   1.000
_cell.angle_alpha   90.00
_cell.angle_beta   90.00
_cell.angle_gamma   90.00
#
_symmetry.space_group_name_H-M   'P 1'
#
loop_
_entity.id
_entity.type
_entity.pdbx_description
1 polymer ?
#
loop_
_entity_poly.entity_id
_entity_poly.type
_entity_poly.pdbx_seq_one_letter_code
_entity_poly.pdbx_strand_id
1 'polypeptide(L)'
;MKKITLLKWLVDLLWIFSMPTILVLLGFSVAILCIDLSDLNIEVNRIHFDQNDLFSKILFIISILNYLFIIAALYFFRKVLHHFIRIKIFEGTVIKAFKKTGNLLIVSGLISLIVSIIGTVYFEQKVSLSFGLNEHLVLICLGLFFLILSEVFKIAEKTKQENDLTI
;
A
#
# COMPACT_ATOMS: atom_id res chain seq x y z
N MET A 1 11.39 -5.15 24.42
CA MET A 1 10.49 -4.95 23.26
C MET A 1 10.68 -6.02 22.16
N LYS A 2 10.69 -7.32 22.50
CA LYS A 2 10.98 -8.40 21.53
C LYS A 2 9.96 -8.49 20.38
N LYS A 3 8.69 -8.17 20.66
CA LYS A 3 7.59 -8.14 19.67
C LYS A 3 7.78 -7.07 18.58
N ILE A 4 8.32 -5.90 18.94
CA ILE A 4 8.60 -4.82 17.97
C ILE A 4 9.77 -5.20 17.07
N THR A 5 10.78 -5.87 17.61
CA THR A 5 11.90 -6.40 16.82
C THR A 5 11.42 -7.43 15.80
N LEU A 6 10.50 -8.32 16.19
CA LEU A 6 9.86 -9.29 15.28
C LEU A 6 9.08 -8.57 14.17
N LEU A 7 8.23 -7.60 14.53
CA LEU A 7 7.47 -6.81 13.57
C LEU A 7 8.38 -6.07 12.57
N LYS A 8 9.47 -5.47 13.05
CA LYS A 8 10.46 -4.82 12.18
C LYS A 8 11.08 -5.82 11.21
N TRP A 9 11.48 -6.99 11.69
CA TRP A 9 12.08 -8.01 10.84
C TRP A 9 11.13 -8.46 9.73
N LEU A 10 9.86 -8.67 10.05
CA LEU A 10 8.83 -9.04 9.08
C LEU A 10 8.61 -7.94 8.03
N VAL A 11 8.58 -6.67 8.45
CA VAL A 11 8.42 -5.53 7.53
C VAL A 11 9.66 -5.32 6.66
N ASP A 12 10.86 -5.48 7.22
CA ASP A 12 12.11 -5.42 6.46
C ASP A 12 12.17 -6.54 5.40
N LEU A 13 11.71 -7.74 5.76
CA LEU A 13 11.62 -8.88 4.86
C LEU A 13 10.60 -8.63 3.73
N LEU A 14 9.40 -8.14 4.04
CA LEU A 14 8.44 -7.73 3.01
C LEU A 14 9.02 -6.66 2.06
N TRP A 15 9.73 -5.68 2.62
CA TRP A 15 10.31 -4.60 1.83
C TRP A 15 11.45 -5.09 0.92
N ILE A 16 12.34 -5.98 1.39
CA ILE A 16 13.44 -6.49 0.56
C ILE A 16 12.93 -7.36 -0.59
N PHE A 17 11.91 -8.20 -0.34
CA PHE A 17 11.27 -8.99 -1.40
C PHE A 17 10.50 -8.12 -2.40
N SER A 18 9.98 -6.97 -1.97
CA SER A 18 9.28 -6.04 -2.87
C SER A 18 10.21 -5.27 -3.82
N MET A 19 11.52 -5.19 -3.55
CA MET A 19 12.44 -4.41 -4.40
C MET A 19 12.69 -5.05 -5.78
N PRO A 20 13.02 -6.35 -5.89
CA PRO A 20 13.14 -7.02 -7.18
C PRO A 20 11.84 -7.02 -7.98
N THR A 21 10.69 -7.16 -7.32
CA THR A 21 9.39 -7.22 -8.00
C THR A 21 9.06 -5.90 -8.70
N ILE A 22 9.43 -4.74 -8.14
CA ILE A 22 9.27 -3.45 -8.81
C ILE A 22 10.03 -3.41 -10.15
N LEU A 23 11.26 -3.93 -10.17
CA LEU A 23 12.13 -3.90 -11.34
C LEU A 23 11.58 -4.81 -12.45
N VAL A 24 11.07 -5.98 -12.06
CA VAL A 24 10.35 -6.89 -12.97
C VAL A 24 9.07 -6.23 -13.50
N LEU A 25 8.24 -5.63 -12.64
CA LEU A 25 6.99 -4.96 -13.05
C LEU A 25 7.24 -3.79 -14.01
N LEU A 26 8.29 -3.00 -13.79
CA LEU A 26 8.69 -1.93 -14.71
C LEU A 26 9.11 -2.48 -16.07
N GLY A 27 9.97 -3.50 -16.11
CA GLY A 27 10.37 -4.14 -17.35
C GLY A 27 9.18 -4.71 -18.13
N PHE A 28 8.25 -5.32 -17.39
CA PHE A 28 7.03 -5.90 -17.96
C PHE A 28 6.09 -4.83 -18.53
N SER A 29 5.95 -3.68 -17.86
CA SER A 29 5.13 -2.57 -18.35
C SER A 29 5.62 -2.02 -19.70
N VAL A 30 6.94 -1.93 -19.90
CA VAL A 30 7.53 -1.50 -21.18
C VAL A 30 7.33 -2.58 -22.24
N ALA A 31 7.49 -3.85 -21.88
CA ALA A 31 7.29 -4.97 -22.80
C ALA A 31 5.86 -5.02 -23.35
N ILE A 32 4.83 -4.85 -22.51
CA ILE A 32 3.41 -4.82 -22.95
C ILE A 32 3.11 -3.66 -23.92
N LEU A 33 3.85 -2.55 -23.82
CA LEU A 33 3.69 -1.39 -24.70
C LEU A 33 4.38 -1.58 -26.06
N CYS A 34 5.49 -2.33 -26.11
CA CYS A 34 6.32 -2.49 -27.31
C CYS A 34 6.13 -3.83 -28.04
N ILE A 35 5.62 -4.86 -27.37
CA ILE A 35 5.50 -6.24 -27.87
C ILE A 35 4.07 -6.71 -27.62
N ASP A 36 3.43 -7.32 -28.62
CA ASP A 36 2.18 -8.06 -28.41
C ASP A 36 2.50 -9.36 -27.66
N LEU A 37 2.11 -9.40 -26.39
CA LEU A 37 2.33 -10.52 -25.47
C LEU A 37 1.09 -11.44 -25.40
N SER A 38 0.46 -11.67 -26.56
CA SER A 38 -0.81 -12.40 -26.72
C SER A 38 -0.86 -13.77 -26.05
N ASP A 39 0.30 -14.42 -25.86
CA ASP A 39 0.43 -15.76 -25.29
C ASP A 39 0.61 -15.80 -23.76
N LEU A 40 0.72 -14.65 -23.07
CA LEU A 40 0.91 -14.60 -21.62
C LEU A 40 -0.40 -14.25 -20.90
N ASN A 41 -0.99 -15.23 -20.21
CA ASN A 41 -2.10 -15.02 -19.29
C ASN A 41 -1.60 -14.30 -18.02
N ILE A 42 -1.83 -13.01 -17.92
CA ILE A 42 -1.46 -12.20 -16.76
C ILE A 42 -2.71 -11.89 -15.96
N GLU A 43 -2.76 -12.44 -14.75
CA GLU A 43 -3.79 -12.11 -13.76
C GLU A 43 -3.24 -11.05 -12.80
N VAL A 44 -3.86 -9.88 -12.77
CA VAL A 44 -3.66 -8.89 -11.70
C VAL A 44 -5.00 -8.66 -11.03
N ASN A 45 -5.03 -8.79 -9.71
CA ASN A 45 -6.26 -8.59 -8.93
C ASN A 45 -7.41 -9.55 -9.33
N ARG A 46 -7.08 -10.78 -9.78
CA ARG A 46 -7.99 -11.82 -10.29
C ARG A 46 -8.75 -11.47 -11.57
N ILE A 47 -8.30 -10.45 -12.29
CA ILE A 47 -8.88 -10.07 -13.58
C ILE A 47 -8.00 -10.61 -14.70
N HIS A 48 -8.61 -11.31 -15.65
CA HIS A 48 -7.96 -11.69 -16.91
C HIS A 48 -7.97 -10.47 -17.84
N PHE A 49 -6.79 -9.91 -18.10
CA PHE A 49 -6.66 -8.78 -19.03
C PHE A 49 -6.53 -9.31 -20.45
N ASP A 50 -7.47 -8.95 -21.32
CA ASP A 50 -7.34 -9.17 -22.75
C ASP A 50 -6.36 -8.13 -23.32
N GLN A 51 -5.13 -8.55 -23.65
CA GLN A 51 -3.97 -7.65 -23.81
C GLN A 51 -3.98 -6.80 -25.10
N ASN A 52 -4.89 -7.09 -26.04
CA ASN A 52 -5.00 -6.33 -27.28
C ASN A 52 -5.76 -5.01 -27.12
N ASP A 53 -6.50 -4.83 -26.03
CA ASP A 53 -7.29 -3.61 -25.83
C ASP A 53 -6.49 -2.52 -25.09
N LEU A 54 -6.61 -1.29 -25.59
CA LEU A 54 -5.94 -0.12 -25.00
C LEU A 54 -6.42 0.12 -23.56
N PHE A 55 -7.68 -0.20 -23.26
CA PHE A 55 -8.23 -0.06 -21.92
C PHE A 55 -7.56 -1.00 -20.91
N SER A 56 -7.31 -2.25 -21.30
CA SER A 56 -6.58 -3.24 -20.49
C SER A 56 -5.17 -2.76 -20.15
N LYS A 57 -4.44 -2.21 -21.13
CA LYS A 57 -3.08 -1.68 -20.94
C LYS A 57 -3.07 -0.53 -19.94
N ILE A 58 -4.05 0.39 -20.04
CA ILE A 58 -4.18 1.51 -19.10
C ILE A 58 -4.49 1.02 -17.68
N LEU A 59 -5.44 0.10 -17.52
CA LEU A 59 -5.77 -0.47 -16.21
C LEU A 59 -4.59 -1.22 -15.58
N PHE A 60 -3.80 -1.92 -16.38
CA PHE A 60 -2.59 -2.59 -15.91
C PHE A 60 -1.55 -1.59 -15.39
N ILE A 61 -1.30 -0.50 -16.12
CA ILE A 61 -0.37 0.56 -15.68
C ILE A 61 -0.86 1.22 -14.37
N ILE A 62 -2.15 1.49 -14.25
CA ILE A 62 -2.74 2.03 -13.01
C ILE A 62 -2.55 1.04 -11.84
N SER A 63 -2.68 -0.26 -12.09
CA SER A 63 -2.48 -1.31 -11.08
C SER A 63 -1.02 -1.37 -10.60
N ILE A 64 -0.06 -1.22 -11.51
CA ILE A 64 1.37 -1.13 -11.17
C ILE A 64 1.64 0.12 -10.32
N LEU A 65 1.10 1.27 -10.73
CA LEU A 65 1.25 2.51 -9.98
C LEU A 65 0.66 2.39 -8.57
N ASN A 66 -0.48 1.69 -8.44
CA ASN A 66 -1.08 1.40 -7.16
C ASN A 66 -0.18 0.54 -6.26
N TYR A 67 0.45 -0.49 -6.83
CA TYR A 67 1.41 -1.34 -6.11
C TYR A 67 2.60 -0.53 -5.57
N LEU A 68 3.09 0.46 -6.35
CA LEU A 68 4.14 1.38 -5.89
C LEU A 68 3.70 2.22 -4.68
N PHE A 69 2.44 2.65 -4.61
CA PHE A 69 1.93 3.36 -3.42
C PHE A 69 1.92 2.47 -2.18
N ILE A 70 1.57 1.20 -2.31
CA ILE A 70 1.59 0.23 -1.20
C ILE A 70 3.02 0.03 -0.69
N ILE A 71 4.00 -0.11 -1.59
CA ILE A 71 5.42 -0.23 -1.21
C ILE A 71 5.92 1.07 -0.56
N ALA A 72 5.53 2.23 -1.08
CA ALA A 72 5.88 3.51 -0.48
C ALA A 72 5.31 3.63 0.95
N ALA A 73 4.07 3.17 1.18
CA ALA A 73 3.49 3.10 2.51
C ALA A 73 4.30 2.18 3.43
N LEU A 74 4.69 0.99 2.94
CA LEU A 74 5.53 0.04 3.67
C LEU A 74 6.88 0.65 4.07
N TYR A 75 7.50 1.44 3.19
CA TYR A 75 8.75 2.15 3.48
C TYR A 75 8.58 3.19 4.61
N PHE A 76 7.51 3.98 4.60
CA PHE A 76 7.24 4.92 5.70
C PHE A 76 6.95 4.19 7.01
N PHE A 77 6.23 3.07 6.96
CA PHE A 77 5.99 2.24 8.13
C PHE A 77 7.29 1.63 8.69
N ARG A 78 8.19 1.18 7.81
CA ARG A 78 9.54 0.73 8.20
C ARG A 78 10.30 1.83 8.96
N LYS A 79 10.20 3.08 8.51
CA LYS A 79 10.82 4.23 9.20
C LYS A 79 10.26 4.40 10.62
N VAL A 80 8.94 4.28 10.80
CA VAL A 80 8.30 4.31 12.13
C VAL A 80 8.91 3.26 13.05
N LEU A 81 9.00 2.00 12.59
CA LEU A 81 9.52 0.89 13.40
C LEU A 81 10.98 1.10 13.80
N HIS A 82 11.79 1.72 12.94
CA HIS A 82 13.16 2.08 13.25
C HIS A 82 13.26 3.10 14.42
N HIS A 83 12.39 4.11 14.43
CA HIS A 83 12.31 5.07 15.54
C HIS A 83 11.82 4.42 16.84
N PHE A 84 10.89 3.47 16.76
CA PHE A 84 10.39 2.72 17.94
C PHE A 84 11.48 1.89 18.60
N ILE A 85 12.34 1.23 17.83
CA ILE A 85 13.48 0.48 18.40
C ILE A 85 14.45 1.41 19.13
N ARG A 86 14.63 2.64 18.63
CA ARG A 86 15.49 3.66 19.27
C ARG A 86 14.81 4.40 20.43
N ILE A 87 13.60 3.98 20.85
CA ILE A 87 12.83 4.59 21.94
C ILE A 87 12.46 6.07 21.65
N LYS A 88 12.59 6.50 20.39
CA LYS A 88 12.27 7.86 19.90
C LYS A 88 10.84 7.89 19.36
N ILE A 89 9.89 7.57 20.23
CA ILE A 89 8.48 7.26 19.88
C ILE A 89 7.71 8.54 19.52
N PHE A 90 7.99 9.65 20.21
CA PHE A 90 7.27 10.93 20.08
C PHE A 90 8.03 11.96 19.25
N GLU A 91 8.88 11.54 18.31
CA GLU A 91 9.46 12.49 17.36
C GLU A 91 8.40 12.86 16.30
N GLY A 92 8.28 14.14 15.96
CA GLY A 92 7.40 14.59 14.86
C GLY A 92 7.66 13.91 13.50
N THR A 93 8.83 13.27 13.33
CA THR A 93 9.14 12.41 12.17
C THR A 93 8.26 11.16 12.11
N VAL A 94 7.95 10.55 13.25
CA VAL A 94 7.08 9.37 13.41
C VAL A 94 5.64 9.74 13.08
N ILE A 95 5.16 10.87 13.62
CA ILE A 95 3.81 11.40 13.36
C ILE A 95 3.63 11.64 11.85
N LYS A 96 4.59 12.33 11.22
CA LYS A 96 4.59 12.56 9.77
C LYS A 96 4.61 11.24 8.97
N ALA A 97 5.38 10.24 9.42
CA ALA A 97 5.46 8.95 8.75
C ALA A 97 4.15 8.16 8.86
N PHE A 98 3.49 8.15 10.02
CA PHE A 98 2.16 7.56 10.18
C PHE A 98 1.12 8.22 9.28
N LYS A 99 1.08 9.56 9.26
CA LYS A 99 0.17 10.30 8.38
C LYS A 99 0.38 9.96 6.91
N LYS A 100 1.65 9.89 6.46
CA LYS A 100 1.98 9.50 5.09
C LYS A 100 1.57 8.06 4.78
N THR A 101 1.85 7.13 5.69
CA THR A 101 1.49 5.71 5.55
C THR A 101 -0.04 5.57 5.41
N GLY A 102 -0.80 6.22 6.29
CA GLY A 102 -2.26 6.17 6.26
C GLY A 102 -2.85 6.74 4.97
N ASN A 103 -2.40 7.92 4.55
CA ASN A 103 -2.87 8.52 3.29
C ASN A 103 -2.56 7.64 2.07
N LEU A 104 -1.36 7.08 1.97
CA LEU A 104 -0.99 6.21 0.85
C LEU A 104 -1.83 4.93 0.81
N LEU A 105 -2.13 4.33 1.97
CA LEU A 105 -2.99 3.14 2.05
C LEU A 105 -4.46 3.44 1.71
N ILE A 106 -4.99 4.59 2.13
CA ILE A 106 -6.36 4.99 1.74
C ILE A 106 -6.45 5.21 0.23
N VAL A 107 -5.51 5.98 -0.33
CA VAL A 107 -5.47 6.27 -1.77
C VAL A 107 -5.33 4.97 -2.56
N SER A 108 -4.41 4.09 -2.16
CA SER A 108 -4.22 2.82 -2.86
C SER A 108 -5.41 1.87 -2.74
N GLY A 109 -6.09 1.86 -1.59
CA GLY A 109 -7.29 1.06 -1.37
C GLY A 109 -8.42 1.52 -2.28
N LEU A 110 -8.65 2.84 -2.37
CA LEU A 110 -9.63 3.41 -3.29
C LEU A 110 -9.32 3.10 -4.75
N ILE A 111 -8.06 3.29 -5.18
CA ILE A 111 -7.64 2.95 -6.55
C ILE A 111 -7.90 1.47 -6.84
N SER A 112 -7.47 0.57 -5.95
CA SER A 112 -7.67 -0.88 -6.15
C SER A 112 -9.14 -1.27 -6.24
N LEU A 113 -10.00 -0.65 -5.42
CA LEU A 113 -11.45 -0.90 -5.45
C LEU A 113 -12.05 -0.44 -6.78
N ILE A 114 -11.68 0.74 -7.26
CA ILE A 114 -12.17 1.28 -8.54
C ILE A 114 -11.71 0.40 -9.70
N VAL A 115 -10.42 0.04 -9.74
CA VAL A 115 -9.86 -0.85 -10.78
C VAL A 115 -10.55 -2.21 -10.77
N SER A 116 -10.80 -2.78 -9.59
CA SER A 116 -11.50 -4.06 -9.42
C SER A 116 -12.90 -4.02 -10.01
N ILE A 117 -13.71 -3.01 -9.64
CA ILE A 117 -15.08 -2.86 -10.15
C ILE A 117 -15.10 -2.69 -11.67
N ILE A 118 -14.24 -1.80 -12.20
CA ILE A 118 -14.16 -1.53 -13.64
C ILE A 118 -13.73 -2.80 -14.39
N GLY A 119 -12.71 -3.50 -13.88
CA GLY A 119 -12.22 -4.72 -14.48
C GLY A 119 -13.27 -5.82 -14.53
N THR A 120 -13.96 -6.09 -13.42
CA THR A 120 -15.02 -7.12 -13.39
C THR A 120 -16.19 -6.78 -14.33
N VAL A 121 -16.61 -5.50 -14.40
CA VAL A 121 -17.69 -5.08 -15.30
C VAL A 121 -17.28 -5.21 -16.77
N TYR A 122 -16.03 -4.85 -17.10
CA TYR A 122 -15.56 -4.83 -18.49
C TYR A 122 -15.20 -6.23 -19.02
N PHE A 123 -14.46 -7.03 -18.24
CA PHE A 123 -13.88 -8.29 -18.71
C PHE A 123 -14.76 -9.51 -18.45
N GLU A 124 -15.40 -9.60 -17.27
CA GLU A 124 -16.16 -10.81 -16.93
C GLU A 124 -17.63 -10.73 -17.36
N GLN A 125 -18.14 -9.52 -17.65
CA GLN A 125 -19.55 -9.23 -17.98
C GLN A 125 -20.58 -9.88 -17.04
N LYS A 126 -20.12 -10.37 -15.88
CA LYS A 126 -20.87 -11.05 -14.85
C LYS A 126 -20.56 -10.35 -13.55
N VAL A 127 -21.59 -9.76 -12.95
CA VAL A 127 -21.49 -9.24 -11.59
C VAL A 127 -21.57 -10.44 -10.65
N SER A 128 -20.44 -11.12 -10.43
CA SER A 128 -20.35 -12.13 -9.38
C SER A 128 -20.16 -11.41 -8.04
N LEU A 129 -21.21 -11.39 -7.22
CA LEU A 129 -21.16 -10.78 -5.90
C LEU A 129 -20.56 -11.79 -4.91
N SER A 130 -19.22 -11.81 -4.82
CA SER A 130 -18.52 -12.63 -3.83
C SER A 130 -18.62 -11.97 -2.45
N PHE A 131 -19.48 -12.49 -1.59
CA PHE A 131 -19.54 -12.08 -0.18
C PHE A 131 -18.32 -12.64 0.58
N GLY A 132 -17.26 -11.85 0.64
CA GLY A 132 -16.04 -12.11 1.41
C GLY A 132 -15.44 -10.82 1.95
N LEU A 133 -14.43 -10.94 2.82
CA LEU A 133 -13.65 -9.78 3.26
C LEU A 133 -13.00 -9.11 2.04
N ASN A 134 -13.50 -7.94 1.66
CA ASN A 134 -12.96 -7.19 0.54
C ASN A 134 -11.61 -6.61 0.94
N GLU A 135 -10.54 -7.13 0.34
CA GLU A 135 -9.16 -6.73 0.61
C GLU A 135 -8.92 -5.23 0.40
N HIS A 136 -9.61 -4.61 -0.55
CA HIS A 136 -9.52 -3.18 -0.82
C HIS A 136 -10.11 -2.35 0.33
N LEU A 137 -11.24 -2.78 0.89
CA LEU A 137 -11.83 -2.12 2.07
C LEU A 137 -10.95 -2.30 3.31
N VAL A 138 -10.36 -3.48 3.51
CA VAL A 138 -9.40 -3.73 4.60
C VAL A 138 -8.20 -2.78 4.49
N LEU A 139 -7.69 -2.54 3.28
CA LEU A 139 -6.60 -1.59 3.05
C LEU A 139 -6.98 -0.16 3.44
N ILE A 140 -8.19 0.29 3.10
CA ILE A 140 -8.71 1.61 3.46
C ILE A 140 -8.84 1.73 4.99
N CYS A 141 -9.44 0.72 5.64
CA CYS A 141 -9.58 0.68 7.10
C CYS A 141 -8.21 0.74 7.78
N LEU A 142 -7.21 0.01 7.27
CA LEU A 142 -5.85 0.05 7.79
C LEU A 142 -5.22 1.44 7.60
N GLY A 143 -5.44 2.08 6.46
CA GLY A 143 -4.98 3.44 6.21
C GLY A 143 -5.59 4.47 7.17
N LEU A 144 -6.90 4.39 7.42
CA LEU A 144 -7.60 5.21 8.42
C LEU A 144 -7.04 4.97 9.83
N PHE A 145 -6.77 3.72 10.19
CA PHE A 145 -6.16 3.38 11.47
C PHE A 145 -4.79 4.06 11.65
N PHE A 146 -3.94 4.09 10.62
CA PHE A 146 -2.66 4.80 10.68
C PHE A 146 -2.81 6.31 10.81
N LEU A 147 -3.85 6.91 10.22
CA LEU A 147 -4.15 8.33 10.41
C LEU A 147 -4.55 8.64 11.84
N ILE A 148 -5.46 7.85 12.43
CA ILE A 148 -5.86 8.00 13.83
C ILE A 148 -4.62 7.86 14.74
N LEU A 149 -3.75 6.88 14.46
CA LEU A 149 -2.52 6.71 15.23
C LEU A 149 -1.60 7.94 15.14
N SER A 150 -1.51 8.59 13.98
CA SER A 150 -0.80 9.86 13.85
C SER A 150 -1.37 10.96 14.76
N GLU A 151 -2.69 11.02 14.90
CA GLU A 151 -3.35 12.03 15.75
C GLU A 151 -3.14 11.74 17.24
N VAL A 152 -3.31 10.48 17.64
CA VAL A 152 -3.05 10.03 19.02
C VAL A 152 -1.61 10.33 19.43
N PHE A 153 -0.64 10.07 18.55
CA PHE A 153 0.76 10.37 18.82
C PHE A 153 1.03 11.87 18.93
N LYS A 154 0.35 12.69 18.14
CA LYS A 154 0.44 14.16 18.22
C LYS A 154 -0.09 14.68 19.56
N ILE A 155 -1.22 14.14 20.03
CA ILE A 155 -1.77 14.49 21.35
C ILE A 155 -0.79 14.09 22.45
N ALA A 156 -0.25 12.86 22.38
CA ALA A 156 0.70 12.36 23.36
C ALA A 156 2.02 13.14 23.39
N GLU A 157 2.54 13.56 22.23
CA GLU A 157 3.72 14.44 22.13
C GLU A 157 3.47 15.76 22.86
N LYS A 158 2.30 16.38 22.66
CA LYS A 158 1.94 17.64 23.33
C LYS A 158 1.81 17.47 24.84
N THR A 159 1.12 16.43 25.30
CA THR A 159 0.97 16.16 26.74
C THR A 159 2.33 15.92 27.40
N LYS A 160 3.24 15.22 26.72
CA LYS A 160 4.60 15.03 27.22
C LYS A 160 5.36 16.35 27.37
N GLN A 161 5.27 17.23 26.36
CA GLN A 161 5.91 18.55 26.42
C GLN A 161 5.35 19.43 27.54
N GLU A 162 4.03 19.42 27.74
CA GLU A 162 3.39 20.18 28.83
C GLU A 162 3.86 19.69 30.21
N ASN A 163 4.02 18.37 30.39
CA ASN A 163 4.51 17.77 31.63
C ASN A 163 6.02 18.02 31.87
N ASP A 164 6.83 18.00 30.81
CA ASP A 164 8.27 18.32 30.90
C ASP A 164 8.53 19.81 31.21
N LEU A 165 7.55 20.70 30.98
CA LEU A 165 7.63 22.14 31.29
C LEU A 165 7.17 22.50 32.71
N THR A 166 6.51 21.57 33.43
CA THR A 166 5.97 21.81 34.78
C THR A 166 6.86 21.28 35.91
N ILE A 167 7.96 20.60 35.57
CA ILE A 167 9.00 20.11 36.50
C ILE A 167 10.20 21.07 36.43
#